data_AF-A0A383DFY1-F1
#
_entry.id   AF-A0A383DFY1-F1
#
_cell.length_a   1.000
_cell.length_b   1.000
_cell.length_c   1.000
_cell.angle_alpha   90.00
_cell.angle_beta   90.00
_cell.angle_gamma   90.00
#
_symmetry.space_group_name_H-M   'P 1'
#
loop_
_entity.id
_entity.type
_entity.pdbx_description
1 polymer ?
#
loop_
_entity_poly.entity_id
_entity_poly.type
_entity_poly.pdbx_seq_one_letter_code
_entity_poly.pdbx_strand_id
1 'polypeptide(L)'
;MSLAEIISDQLLEYCKEHSKANSSVLVNLEKYTFENEDIPQMICGQLVGNFLQSIILMTQAKRVVEVGMFTGFSALKMAEVLPDGGNIHTCELMDKHVQTAQSFFDKSDHGSKI
;
A
#
# COMPACT_ATOMS: atom_id res chain seq x y z
N MET A 1 14.61 24.95 1.41
CA MET A 1 13.38 24.68 2.16
C MET A 1 12.77 23.46 1.52
N SER A 2 12.85 22.31 2.19
CA SER A 2 12.33 21.07 1.61
C SER A 2 10.82 21.03 1.76
N LEU A 3 10.11 20.35 0.85
CA LEU A 3 8.65 20.19 0.92
C LEU A 3 8.19 19.58 2.26
N ALA A 4 9.10 18.86 2.94
CA ALA A 4 8.87 18.25 4.26
C ALA A 4 8.81 19.24 5.43
N GLU A 5 9.26 20.50 5.27
CA GLU A 5 9.19 21.51 6.34
C GLU A 5 7.81 22.22 6.43
N ILE A 6 6.87 21.90 5.54
CA ILE A 6 5.58 22.63 5.41
C ILE A 6 4.45 22.00 6.25
N ILE A 7 4.57 20.74 6.67
CA ILE A 7 3.53 20.03 7.42
C ILE A 7 4.11 19.61 8.78
N SER A 8 3.55 20.14 9.88
CA SER A 8 3.95 19.68 11.21
C SER A 8 3.56 18.22 11.40
N ASP A 9 4.34 17.46 12.17
CA ASP A 9 4.03 16.06 12.51
C ASP A 9 2.61 15.93 13.10
N GLN A 10 2.17 16.94 13.84
CA GLN A 10 0.81 17.03 14.39
C GLN A 10 -0.26 17.07 13.30
N LEU A 11 -0.03 17.79 12.20
CA LEU A 11 -0.97 17.85 11.09
C LEU A 11 -1.00 16.53 10.31
N LEU A 12 0.17 15.91 10.10
CA LEU A 12 0.24 14.59 9.46
C LEU A 12 -0.51 13.53 10.28
N GLU A 13 -0.33 13.53 11.60
CA GLU A 13 -1.02 12.61 12.49
C GLU A 13 -2.53 12.86 12.48
N TYR A 14 -2.96 14.13 12.56
CA TYR A 14 -4.36 14.50 12.40
C TYR A 14 -4.96 13.94 11.11
N CYS A 15 -4.26 14.07 9.97
CA CYS A 15 -4.71 13.54 8.69
C CYS A 15 -4.85 12.01 8.71
N LYS A 16 -3.94 11.28 9.36
CA LYS A 16 -4.00 9.82 9.49
C LYS A 16 -5.18 9.38 10.36
N GLU A 17 -5.36 10.02 11.51
CA GLU A 17 -6.43 9.74 12.47
C GLU A 17 -7.83 9.98 11.87
N HIS A 18 -7.95 10.98 10.98
CA HIS A 18 -9.21 11.36 10.33
C HIS A 18 -9.38 10.75 8.93
N SER A 19 -8.51 9.82 8.55
CA SER A 19 -8.60 9.06 7.30
C SER A 19 -8.98 7.61 7.56
N LYS A 20 -9.40 6.89 6.51
CA LYS A 20 -9.69 5.45 6.62
C LYS A 20 -8.45 4.70 7.13
N ALA A 21 -8.61 3.95 8.21
CA ALA A 21 -7.55 3.15 8.81
C ALA A 21 -7.10 1.99 7.89
N ASN A 22 -5.87 1.53 8.09
CA ASN A 22 -5.35 0.32 7.45
C ASN A 22 -5.95 -0.94 8.08
N SER A 23 -6.10 -2.01 7.28
CA SER A 23 -6.39 -3.34 7.80
C SER A 23 -5.23 -3.84 8.66
N SER A 24 -5.48 -4.82 9.53
CA SER A 24 -4.44 -5.39 10.39
C SER A 24 -3.26 -5.96 9.61
N VAL A 25 -3.52 -6.55 8.43
CA VAL A 25 -2.47 -7.06 7.54
C VAL A 25 -1.57 -5.93 7.05
N LEU A 26 -2.16 -4.80 6.61
CA LEU A 26 -1.40 -3.63 6.16
C LEU A 26 -0.62 -2.95 7.28
N VAL A 27 -1.18 -2.86 8.50
CA VAL A 27 -0.45 -2.34 9.67
C VAL A 27 0.77 -3.21 9.98
N ASN A 28 0.61 -4.54 9.94
CA ASN A 28 1.70 -5.48 10.17
C ASN A 28 2.75 -5.44 9.05
N LEU A 29 2.32 -5.26 7.79
CA LEU A 29 3.20 -5.10 6.63
C LEU A 29 4.04 -3.84 6.78
N GLU A 30 3.41 -2.69 7.05
CA GLU A 30 4.11 -1.42 7.26
C GLU A 30 5.14 -1.55 8.38
N LYS A 31 4.76 -2.10 9.54
CA LYS A 31 5.69 -2.37 10.63
C LYS A 31 6.86 -3.26 10.20
N TYR A 32 6.59 -4.37 9.52
CA TYR A 32 7.62 -5.28 9.04
C TYR A 32 8.60 -4.57 8.09
N THR A 33 8.10 -3.75 7.16
CA THR A 33 8.93 -2.96 6.26
C THR A 33 9.89 -2.07 7.03
N PHE A 34 9.41 -1.30 8.01
CA PHE A 34 10.25 -0.43 8.84
C PHE A 34 11.30 -1.16 9.67
N GLU A 35 11.03 -2.41 10.05
CA GLU A 35 11.94 -3.22 10.86
C GLU A 35 12.98 -4.01 10.04
N ASN A 36 12.71 -4.32 8.76
CA ASN A 36 13.46 -5.32 8.00
C ASN A 36 14.03 -4.84 6.64
N GLU A 37 13.67 -3.63 6.19
CA GLU A 37 14.19 -3.06 4.94
C GLU A 37 15.21 -1.95 5.22
N ASP A 38 16.23 -1.86 4.36
CA ASP A 38 17.31 -0.86 4.53
C ASP A 38 16.82 0.57 4.30
N ILE A 39 15.85 0.74 3.40
CA ILE A 39 15.26 2.03 3.03
C ILE A 39 13.73 1.90 3.12
N PRO A 40 13.16 1.83 4.34
CA PRO A 40 11.73 1.56 4.50
C PRO A 40 10.85 2.71 3.97
N GLN A 41 11.44 3.88 3.74
CA GLN A 41 10.71 5.11 3.38
C GLN A 41 10.23 5.10 1.93
N MET A 42 10.56 4.04 1.19
CA MET A 42 10.01 3.74 -0.13
C MET A 42 8.53 3.32 -0.06
N ILE A 43 8.00 2.95 1.11
CA ILE A 43 6.58 2.64 1.29
C ILE A 43 5.71 3.89 1.14
N CYS A 44 4.54 3.77 0.49
CA CYS A 44 3.66 4.92 0.26
C CYS A 44 2.79 5.31 1.48
N GLY A 45 2.53 4.36 2.39
CA GLY A 45 1.77 4.58 3.62
C GLY A 45 0.27 4.80 3.43
N GLN A 46 -0.44 4.97 4.56
CA GLN A 46 -1.90 5.01 4.64
C GLN A 46 -2.55 6.08 3.73
N LEU A 47 -2.06 7.32 3.75
CA LEU A 47 -2.71 8.44 3.06
C LEU A 47 -2.67 8.28 1.53
N VAL A 48 -1.49 7.92 0.99
CA VAL A 48 -1.35 7.65 -0.45
C VAL A 48 -2.15 6.42 -0.84
N GLY A 49 -2.10 5.36 -0.04
CA GLY A 49 -2.91 4.17 -0.26
C GLY A 49 -4.41 4.45 -0.32
N ASN A 50 -4.94 5.29 0.59
CA ASN A 50 -6.34 5.70 0.59
C ASN A 50 -6.70 6.52 -0.67
N PHE A 51 -5.79 7.37 -1.13
CA PHE A 51 -5.98 8.11 -2.38
C PHE A 51 -6.08 7.17 -3.59
N LEU A 52 -5.20 6.18 -3.69
CA LEU A 52 -5.26 5.15 -4.76
C LEU A 52 -6.57 4.35 -4.70
N GLN A 53 -7.01 3.95 -3.49
CA GLN A 53 -8.31 3.29 -3.32
C GLN A 53 -9.45 4.17 -3.83
N SER A 54 -9.40 5.47 -3.56
CA SER A 54 -10.43 6.43 -3.97
C SER A 54 -10.50 6.54 -5.50
N ILE A 55 -9.37 6.53 -6.19
CA ILE A 55 -9.33 6.49 -7.66
C ILE A 55 -9.98 5.21 -8.20
N ILE A 56 -9.65 4.04 -7.65
CA ILE A 56 -10.25 2.76 -8.08
C ILE A 56 -11.76 2.78 -7.85
N LEU A 57 -12.23 3.25 -6.69
CA LEU A 57 -13.65 3.34 -6.36
C LEU A 57 -14.41 4.31 -7.29
N MET A 58 -13.84 5.47 -7.61
CA MET A 58 -14.47 6.43 -8.52
C MET A 58 -14.52 5.94 -9.97
N THR A 59 -13.46 5.26 -10.42
CA THR A 59 -13.31 4.83 -11.83
C THR A 59 -13.86 3.43 -12.10
N GLN A 60 -14.10 2.65 -11.05
CA GLN A 60 -14.44 1.22 -11.13
C GLN A 60 -13.39 0.42 -11.94
N ALA A 61 -12.11 0.79 -11.81
CA ALA A 61 -11.01 0.10 -12.47
C ALA A 61 -10.97 -1.38 -12.05
N LYS A 62 -10.84 -2.29 -13.04
CA LYS A 62 -10.77 -3.74 -12.83
C LYS A 62 -9.40 -4.35 -13.14
N ARG A 63 -8.53 -3.62 -13.81
CA ARG A 63 -7.20 -4.09 -14.20
C ARG A 63 -6.22 -2.98 -13.89
N VAL A 64 -5.31 -3.24 -12.96
CA VAL A 64 -4.30 -2.28 -12.52
C VAL A 64 -2.93 -2.85 -12.85
N VAL A 65 -2.04 -2.02 -13.37
CA VAL A 65 -0.61 -2.35 -13.48
C VAL A 65 0.13 -1.44 -12.52
N GLU A 66 0.86 -2.04 -11.58
CA GLU A 66 1.74 -1.35 -10.65
C GLU A 66 3.19 -1.60 -11.06
N VAL A 67 3.99 -0.53 -11.19
CA VAL A 67 5.42 -0.63 -11.51
C VAL A 67 6.21 -0.13 -10.31
N GLY A 68 6.91 -1.05 -9.64
CA GLY A 68 7.52 -0.84 -8.32
C GLY A 68 6.53 -1.21 -7.22
N MET A 69 6.68 -2.43 -6.67
CA MET A 69 5.79 -2.96 -5.63
C MET A 69 6.40 -2.82 -4.23
N PHE A 70 7.74 -2.90 -4.15
CA PHE A 70 8.47 -2.99 -2.89
C PHE A 70 7.88 -4.11 -2.02
N THR A 71 7.56 -3.85 -0.75
CA THR A 71 6.99 -4.86 0.15
C THR A 71 5.50 -5.15 -0.07
N GLY A 72 4.86 -4.54 -1.08
CA GLY A 72 3.49 -4.87 -1.50
C GLY A 72 2.38 -4.05 -0.85
N PHE A 73 2.70 -2.99 -0.09
CA PHE A 73 1.67 -2.20 0.62
C PHE A 73 0.62 -1.60 -0.32
N SER A 74 1.04 -0.92 -1.40
CA SER A 74 0.12 -0.28 -2.35
C SER A 74 -0.69 -1.29 -3.14
N ALA A 75 -0.07 -2.36 -3.66
CA ALA A 75 -0.77 -3.47 -4.31
C ALA A 75 -1.88 -4.02 -3.41
N LEU A 76 -1.53 -4.39 -2.16
CA LEU A 76 -2.51 -4.94 -1.23
C LEU A 76 -3.63 -3.97 -0.91
N LYS A 77 -3.28 -2.70 -0.63
CA LYS A 77 -4.25 -1.65 -0.36
C LYS A 77 -5.21 -1.45 -1.54
N MET A 78 -4.72 -1.44 -2.77
CA MET A 78 -5.58 -1.32 -3.96
C MET A 78 -6.49 -2.56 -4.14
N ALA A 79 -5.99 -3.76 -3.86
CA ALA A 79 -6.76 -5.00 -4.01
C ALA A 79 -7.98 -5.09 -3.08
N GLU A 80 -7.91 -4.48 -1.88
CA GLU A 80 -9.02 -4.38 -0.92
C GLU A 80 -10.29 -3.74 -1.52
N VAL A 81 -10.15 -2.87 -2.53
CA VAL A 81 -11.28 -2.12 -3.11
C VAL A 81 -11.52 -2.42 -4.58
N LEU A 82 -10.76 -3.34 -5.18
CA LEU A 82 -11.01 -3.77 -6.54
C LEU A 82 -12.41 -4.40 -6.66
N PRO A 83 -13.19 -4.03 -7.69
CA PRO A 83 -14.47 -4.68 -7.99
C PRO A 83 -14.32 -6.19 -8.22
N ASP A 84 -15.44 -6.91 -8.18
CA ASP A 84 -15.47 -8.35 -8.44
C ASP A 84 -14.84 -8.69 -9.81
N GLY A 85 -13.96 -9.69 -9.80
CA GLY A 85 -13.16 -10.12 -10.95
C GLY A 85 -12.03 -9.16 -11.32
N GLY A 86 -11.74 -8.15 -10.50
CA GLY A 86 -10.61 -7.25 -10.68
C GLY A 86 -9.26 -7.90 -10.32
N ASN A 87 -8.19 -7.44 -10.96
CA ASN A 87 -6.82 -7.85 -10.67
C ASN A 87 -5.81 -6.69 -10.74
N ILE A 88 -4.68 -6.91 -10.08
CA ILE A 88 -3.49 -6.06 -10.08
C ILE A 88 -2.35 -6.91 -10.59
N HIS A 89 -1.56 -6.37 -11.51
CA HIS A 89 -0.29 -6.97 -11.91
C HIS A 89 0.82 -6.04 -11.43
N THR A 90 1.72 -6.54 -10.58
CA THR A 90 2.84 -5.76 -10.06
C THR A 90 4.14 -6.15 -10.77
N CYS A 91 5.03 -5.18 -10.94
CA CYS A 91 6.39 -5.41 -11.40
C CYS A 91 7.37 -5.04 -10.29
N GLU A 92 8.13 -6.02 -9.81
CA GLU A 92 9.20 -5.82 -8.84
C GLU A 92 10.46 -6.55 -9.28
N LEU A 93 11.61 -5.91 -9.10
CA LEU A 93 12.91 -6.44 -9.54
C LEU A 93 13.57 -7.27 -8.43
N MET A 94 13.34 -6.92 -7.17
CA MET A 94 14.02 -7.58 -6.05
C MET A 94 13.24 -8.79 -5.54
N ASP A 95 13.82 -9.99 -5.69
CA ASP A 95 13.22 -11.25 -5.22
C ASP A 95 12.88 -11.24 -3.73
N LYS A 96 13.72 -10.60 -2.89
CA LYS A 96 13.45 -10.42 -1.46
C LYS A 96 12.09 -9.72 -1.24
N HIS A 97 11.83 -8.66 -2.00
CA HIS A 97 10.61 -7.87 -1.88
C HIS A 97 9.40 -8.62 -2.41
N VAL A 98 9.55 -9.37 -3.51
CA VAL A 98 8.52 -10.30 -4.00
C VAL A 98 8.14 -11.33 -2.93
N GLN A 99 9.12 -11.95 -2.27
CA GLN A 99 8.87 -12.92 -1.20
C GLN A 99 8.18 -12.28 0.00
N THR A 100 8.64 -11.10 0.44
CA THR A 100 8.00 -10.35 1.52
C THR A 100 6.55 -10.06 1.18
N ALA A 101 6.27 -9.47 0.01
CA ALA A 101 4.94 -9.11 -0.43
C ALA A 101 4.01 -10.32 -0.50
N GLN A 102 4.46 -11.42 -1.15
CA GLN A 102 3.67 -12.64 -1.25
C GLN A 102 3.26 -13.18 0.13
N SER A 103 4.18 -13.15 1.10
CA SER A 103 3.89 -13.60 2.48
C SER A 103 2.81 -12.78 3.19
N PHE A 104 2.56 -11.54 2.77
CA PHE A 104 1.48 -10.70 3.27
C PHE A 104 0.21 -10.83 2.43
N PHE A 105 0.34 -11.01 1.11
CA PHE A 105 -0.79 -11.29 0.23
C PHE A 105 -1.49 -12.59 0.65
N ASP A 106 -0.74 -13.64 0.95
CA ASP A 106 -1.27 -14.94 1.41
C ASP A 106 -2.06 -14.85 2.73
N LYS A 107 -1.84 -13.78 3.52
CA LYS A 107 -2.54 -13.53 4.80
C LYS A 107 -3.77 -12.64 4.64
N SER A 108 -4.04 -12.15 3.43
CA SER A 108 -5.15 -11.24 3.15
C SER A 108 -6.22 -11.93 2.32
N ASP A 109 -7.48 -11.65 2.65
CA ASP A 109 -8.64 -12.08 1.86
C ASP A 109 -8.64 -11.52 0.43
N HIS A 110 -7.79 -10.53 0.16
CA HIS A 110 -7.67 -9.88 -1.14
C HIS A 110 -6.39 -10.24 -1.90
N GLY A 111 -5.51 -11.06 -1.32
CA GLY A 111 -4.23 -11.42 -1.92
C GLY A 111 -4.36 -12.12 -3.27
N SER A 112 -5.42 -12.91 -3.48
CA SER A 112 -5.66 -13.61 -4.75
C SER A 112 -5.97 -12.71 -5.94
N LYS A 113 -6.10 -11.40 -5.73
CA LYS A 113 -6.33 -10.42 -6.80
C LYS A 113 -5.02 -9.83 -7.36
N ILE A 114 -3.88 -10.18 -6.80
CA ILE A 114 -2.55 -9.61 -7.11
C ILE A 114 -1.68 -10.69 -7.73
#